data_AF-A0A7V9VFW9-F1
#
_entry.id   AF-A0A7V9VFW9-F1
#
_cell.length_a   1.000
_cell.length_b   1.000
_cell.length_c   1.000
_cell.angle_alpha   90.00
_cell.angle_beta   90.00
_cell.angle_gamma   90.00
#
_symmetry.space_group_name_H-M   'P 1'
#
loop_
_entity.id
_entity.type
_entity.pdbx_description
1 polymer ?
#
loop_
_entity_poly.entity_id
_entity_poly.type
_entity_poly.pdbx_seq_one_letter_code
_entity_poly.pdbx_strand_id
1 'polypeptide(L)'
;MLRCMRVVDFVERQVLSAIEAIIETVETVCREVVTQIEEWHSRWEESCESVRRNVCTWLPWPLDALCNWVTETVCKMVEVFFSIITTIVKTVCETIKSLVRILILIPMTIFVTVFRIVCFV
;
A
#
# COMPACT_ATOMS: atom_id res chain seq x y z
N MET A 1 -28.34 -13.38 32.97
CA MET A 1 -27.66 -12.08 32.94
C MET A 1 -26.11 -12.18 32.91
N LEU A 2 -25.40 -12.53 34.00
CA LEU A 2 -23.92 -12.53 34.08
C LEU A 2 -23.19 -13.43 33.06
N ARG A 3 -23.73 -14.61 32.74
CA ARG A 3 -23.13 -15.51 31.74
C ARG A 3 -23.29 -14.99 30.30
N CYS A 4 -24.36 -14.25 30.02
CA CYS A 4 -24.70 -13.74 28.68
C CYS A 4 -23.80 -12.54 28.32
N MET A 5 -23.63 -11.58 29.24
CA MET A 5 -22.69 -10.46 29.05
C MET A 5 -21.23 -10.93 28.89
N ARG A 6 -20.81 -11.96 29.64
CA ARG A 6 -19.44 -12.51 29.49
C ARG A 6 -19.17 -13.07 28.09
N VAL A 7 -20.17 -13.68 27.45
CA VAL A 7 -20.03 -14.19 26.07
C VAL A 7 -19.89 -13.04 25.08
N VAL A 8 -20.66 -11.97 25.25
CA VAL A 8 -20.57 -10.77 24.41
C VAL A 8 -19.18 -10.13 24.51
N ASP A 9 -18.66 -9.93 25.72
CA ASP A 9 -17.33 -9.36 25.94
C ASP A 9 -16.21 -10.27 25.39
N PHE A 10 -16.40 -11.59 25.42
CA PHE A 10 -15.45 -12.53 24.85
C PHE A 10 -15.41 -12.43 23.32
N VAL A 11 -16.59 -12.36 22.67
CA VAL A 11 -16.69 -12.22 21.21
C VAL A 11 -16.07 -10.90 20.75
N GLU A 12 -16.30 -9.80 21.45
CA GLU A 12 -15.71 -8.49 21.12
C GLU A 12 -14.18 -8.55 21.09
N ARG A 13 -13.56 -9.18 22.09
CA ARG A 13 -12.09 -9.32 22.15
C ARG A 13 -11.54 -10.20 21.04
N GLN A 14 -12.20 -11.31 20.73
CA GLN A 14 -11.77 -12.21 19.64
C GLN A 14 -11.80 -11.48 18.29
N VAL A 15 -12.83 -10.68 18.05
CA VAL A 15 -12.95 -9.88 16.82
C VAL A 15 -11.88 -8.81 16.73
N LEU A 16 -11.59 -8.09 17.81
CA LEU A 16 -10.52 -7.07 17.83
C LEU A 16 -9.15 -7.69 17.48
N SER A 17 -8.82 -8.82 18.10
CA SER A 17 -7.59 -9.57 17.80
C SER A 17 -7.52 -10.01 16.33
N ALA A 18 -8.63 -10.51 15.77
CA ALA A 18 -8.68 -10.90 14.37
C ALA A 18 -8.52 -9.70 13.42
N ILE A 19 -9.08 -8.54 13.75
CA ILE A 19 -8.92 -7.30 12.97
C ILE A 19 -7.45 -6.87 12.95
N GLU A 20 -6.78 -6.87 14.11
CA GLU A 20 -5.37 -6.49 14.22
C GLU A 20 -4.49 -7.39 13.35
N ALA A 21 -4.72 -8.70 13.38
CA ALA A 21 -3.99 -9.66 12.54
C ALA A 21 -4.19 -9.42 11.03
N ILE A 22 -5.42 -9.10 10.61
CA ILE A 22 -5.71 -8.79 9.19
C ILE A 22 -5.02 -7.49 8.79
N ILE A 23 -5.10 -6.45 9.63
CA ILE A 23 -4.46 -5.16 9.35
C ILE A 23 -2.95 -5.32 9.23
N GLU A 24 -2.32 -6.07 10.13
CA GLU A 24 -0.88 -6.34 10.09
C GLU A 24 -0.46 -7.06 8.79
N THR A 25 -1.29 -8.02 8.35
CA THR A 25 -1.07 -8.73 7.09
C THR A 25 -1.13 -7.77 5.90
N VAL A 26 -2.15 -6.91 5.85
CA VAL A 26 -2.30 -5.90 4.79
C VAL A 26 -1.12 -4.93 4.80
N GLU A 27 -0.71 -4.44 5.97
CA GLU A 27 0.43 -3.55 6.08
C GLU A 27 1.73 -4.21 5.60
N THR A 28 1.91 -5.50 5.87
CA THR A 28 3.10 -6.24 5.43
C THR A 28 3.14 -6.35 3.91
N VAL A 29 2.03 -6.73 3.27
CA VAL A 29 1.93 -6.77 1.80
C VAL A 29 2.16 -5.38 1.20
N CYS A 30 1.60 -4.35 1.82
CA CYS A 30 1.77 -2.97 1.38
C CYS A 30 3.21 -2.50 1.46
N ARG A 31 3.91 -2.80 2.56
CA ARG A 31 5.33 -2.50 2.71
C ARG A 31 6.16 -3.24 1.66
N GLU A 32 5.91 -4.52 1.47
CA GLU A 32 6.61 -5.36 0.47
C GLU A 32 6.49 -4.77 -0.94
N VAL A 33 5.27 -4.41 -1.36
CA VAL A 33 5.03 -3.83 -2.69
C VAL A 33 5.71 -2.47 -2.83
N VAL A 34 5.66 -1.61 -1.81
CA VAL A 34 6.34 -0.31 -1.85
C VAL A 34 7.85 -0.47 -1.94
N THR A 35 8.45 -1.35 -1.15
CA THR A 35 9.90 -1.63 -1.20
C THR A 35 10.30 -2.12 -2.59
N GLN A 36 9.54 -3.03 -3.18
CA GLN A 36 9.79 -3.47 -4.56
C GLN A 36 9.74 -2.28 -5.54
N ILE A 37 8.75 -1.40 -5.43
CA ILE A 37 8.68 -0.22 -6.31
C ILE A 37 9.91 0.68 -6.15
N GLU A 38 10.36 0.92 -4.92
CA GLU A 38 11.55 1.72 -4.62
C GLU A 38 12.84 1.10 -5.18
N GLU A 39 13.01 -0.22 -5.07
CA GLU A 39 14.13 -0.94 -5.68
C GLU A 39 14.13 -0.87 -7.21
N TRP A 40 12.95 -0.95 -7.81
CA TRP A 40 12.82 -0.79 -9.26
C TRP A 40 13.17 0.64 -9.67
N HIS A 41 12.69 1.64 -8.93
CA HIS A 41 13.00 3.04 -9.18
C HIS A 41 14.52 3.31 -9.15
N SER A 42 15.20 2.84 -8.11
CA SER A 42 16.66 2.96 -7.98
C SER A 42 17.43 2.31 -9.14
N ARG A 43 17.05 1.07 -9.53
CA ARG A 43 17.66 0.40 -10.69
C ARG A 43 17.45 1.14 -12.00
N TRP A 44 16.28 1.76 -12.18
CA TRP A 44 15.99 2.58 -13.35
C TRP A 44 16.84 3.84 -13.38
N GLU A 45 17.02 4.50 -12.24
CA GLU A 45 17.87 5.69 -12.12
C GLU A 45 19.34 5.38 -12.45
N GLU A 46 19.87 4.27 -11.93
CA GLU A 46 21.21 3.77 -12.29
C GLU A 46 21.34 3.45 -13.79
N SER A 47 20.32 2.82 -14.38
CA SER A 47 20.30 2.49 -15.81
C SER A 47 20.32 3.76 -16.67
N CYS A 48 19.53 4.76 -16.28
CA CYS A 48 19.47 6.09 -16.90
C CYS A 48 20.84 6.78 -16.88
N GLU A 49 21.51 6.81 -15.73
CA GLU A 49 22.86 7.37 -15.64
C GLU A 49 23.89 6.59 -16.46
N SER A 50 23.79 5.27 -16.47
CA SER A 50 24.67 4.39 -17.23
C SER A 50 24.54 4.64 -18.74
N VAL A 51 23.31 4.73 -19.26
CA VAL A 51 23.06 5.05 -20.68
C VAL A 51 23.61 6.44 -21.02
N ARG A 52 23.36 7.43 -20.16
CA ARG A 52 23.88 8.79 -20.36
C ARG A 52 25.40 8.80 -20.45
N ARG A 53 26.09 8.13 -19.52
CA ARG A 53 27.56 8.15 -19.42
C ARG A 53 28.27 7.25 -20.43
N ASN A 54 27.67 6.13 -20.85
CA ASN A 54 28.35 5.13 -21.67
C ASN A 54 27.92 5.15 -23.13
N VAL A 55 26.68 5.56 -23.42
CA VAL A 55 26.13 5.59 -24.79
C VAL A 55 26.17 7.02 -25.34
N CYS A 56 25.55 7.97 -24.64
CA CYS A 56 25.35 9.31 -25.18
C CYS A 56 26.65 10.11 -25.33
N THR A 57 27.65 9.88 -24.48
CA THR A 57 28.97 10.52 -24.55
C THR A 57 29.87 9.96 -25.65
N TRP A 58 29.60 8.74 -26.12
CA TRP A 58 30.42 8.07 -27.14
C TRP A 58 29.97 8.41 -28.56
N LEU A 59 28.78 8.98 -28.71
CA LEU A 59 28.21 9.39 -29.98
C LEU A 59 28.84 10.71 -30.45
N PRO A 60 29.13 10.85 -31.76
CA PRO A 60 29.58 12.11 -32.32
C PRO A 60 28.45 13.13 -32.37
N TRP A 61 28.81 14.39 -32.30
CA TRP A 61 27.85 15.48 -32.47
C TRP A 61 27.18 15.42 -33.85
N PRO A 62 25.83 15.59 -33.96
CA PRO A 62 24.86 16.03 -32.94
C PRO A 62 24.07 14.90 -32.25
N LEU A 63 24.45 13.63 -32.48
CA LEU A 63 23.71 12.48 -31.95
C LEU A 63 23.86 12.36 -30.42
N ASP A 64 24.95 12.87 -29.87
CA ASP A 64 25.17 13.02 -28.42
C ASP A 64 24.10 13.89 -27.75
N ALA A 65 23.78 15.04 -28.34
CA ALA A 65 22.80 15.99 -27.84
C ALA A 65 21.38 15.40 -27.91
N LEU A 66 21.04 14.74 -29.01
CA LEU A 66 19.77 14.01 -29.14
C LEU A 66 19.67 12.86 -28.14
N CYS A 67 20.72 12.06 -27.98
CA CYS A 67 20.74 10.95 -27.02
C CYS A 67 20.54 11.45 -25.59
N ASN A 68 21.23 12.53 -25.20
CA ASN A 68 21.06 13.14 -23.88
C ASN A 68 19.64 13.66 -23.67
N TRP A 69 19.07 14.36 -24.65
CA TRP A 69 17.70 14.88 -24.57
C TRP A 69 16.65 13.76 -24.47
N VAL A 70 16.76 12.71 -25.29
CA VAL A 70 15.86 11.56 -25.23
C VAL A 70 16.00 10.84 -23.88
N THR A 71 17.24 10.58 -23.44
CA THR A 71 17.49 9.91 -22.17
C THR A 71 16.90 10.71 -21.02
N GLU A 72 17.17 12.01 -20.93
CA GLU A 72 16.62 12.86 -19.87
C GLU A 72 15.08 12.87 -19.88
N THR A 73 14.48 12.95 -21.07
CA THR A 73 13.02 12.93 -21.22
C THR A 73 12.42 11.61 -20.74
N VAL A 74 13.00 10.47 -21.14
CA VAL A 74 12.54 9.14 -20.74
C VAL A 74 12.71 8.94 -19.23
N CYS A 75 13.86 9.33 -18.66
CA CYS A 75 14.12 9.19 -17.23
C CYS A 75 13.11 10.00 -16.39
N LYS A 76 12.82 11.25 -16.78
CA LYS A 76 11.80 12.07 -16.10
C LYS A 76 10.39 11.47 -16.22
N MET A 77 10.03 10.93 -17.39
CA MET A 77 8.73 10.27 -17.55
C MET A 77 8.59 9.06 -16.63
N VAL A 78 9.65 8.25 -16.52
CA VAL A 78 9.67 7.06 -15.65
C VAL A 78 9.62 7.46 -14.18
N GLU A 79 10.34 8.51 -13.77
CA GLU A 79 10.27 9.07 -12.41
C GLU A 79 8.84 9.47 -12.03
N VAL A 80 8.16 10.22 -12.91
CA VAL A 80 6.76 10.60 -12.70
C VAL A 80 5.86 9.38 -12.60
N PHE A 81 6.08 8.37 -13.44
CA PHE A 81 5.32 7.12 -13.41
C PHE A 81 5.48 6.37 -12.09
N PHE A 82 6.71 6.25 -11.57
CA PHE A 82 6.97 5.64 -10.26
C PHE A 82 6.33 6.43 -9.12
N SER A 83 6.37 7.76 -9.18
CA SER A 83 5.69 8.62 -8.21
C SER A 83 4.18 8.34 -8.18
N ILE A 84 3.53 8.29 -9.35
CA ILE A 84 2.10 7.99 -9.50
C ILE A 84 1.77 6.60 -8.93
N ILE A 85 2.54 5.56 -9.29
CA ILE A 85 2.31 4.20 -8.79
C ILE A 85 2.42 4.17 -7.26
N THR A 86 3.46 4.80 -6.71
CA THR A 86 3.68 4.81 -5.26
C THR A 86 2.50 5.46 -4.53
N THR A 87 1.97 6.57 -5.07
CA THR A 87 0.75 7.20 -4.53
C THR A 87 -0.45 6.26 -4.61
N ILE A 88 -0.68 5.64 -5.76
CA ILE A 88 -1.81 4.70 -5.95
C ILE A 88 -1.73 3.55 -4.95
N VAL A 89 -0.57 2.92 -4.80
CA VAL A 89 -0.37 1.80 -3.88
C VAL A 89 -0.63 2.23 -2.44
N LYS A 90 -0.08 3.36 -2.00
CA LYS A 90 -0.34 3.90 -0.66
C LYS A 90 -1.83 4.17 -0.43
N THR A 91 -2.51 4.78 -1.39
CA THR A 91 -3.96 5.02 -1.31
C THR A 91 -4.76 3.72 -1.24
N VAL A 92 -4.42 2.73 -2.05
CA VAL A 92 -5.09 1.41 -2.03
C VAL A 92 -4.90 0.74 -0.68
N CYS A 93 -3.69 0.77 -0.12
CA CYS A 93 -3.37 0.20 1.18
C CYS A 93 -4.19 0.82 2.32
N GLU A 94 -4.25 2.15 2.38
CA GLU A 94 -5.08 2.86 3.36
C GLU A 94 -6.57 2.58 3.17
N THR A 95 -7.02 2.51 1.91
CA THR A 95 -8.41 2.21 1.58
C THR A 95 -8.80 0.81 2.04
N ILE A 96 -7.98 -0.20 1.77
CA ILE A 96 -8.24 -1.59 2.22
C ILE A 96 -8.29 -1.66 3.74
N LYS A 97 -7.33 -1.05 4.44
CA LYS A 97 -7.31 -1.01 5.91
C LYS A 97 -8.59 -0.37 6.48
N SER A 98 -9.04 0.73 5.87
CA SER A 98 -10.29 1.40 6.25
C SER A 98 -11.52 0.51 5.99
N LEU A 99 -11.60 -0.10 4.81
CA LEU A 99 -12.71 -0.98 4.43
C LEU A 99 -12.83 -2.20 5.36
N VAL A 100 -11.72 -2.87 5.67
CA VAL A 100 -11.70 -4.02 6.59
C VAL A 100 -12.24 -3.60 7.96
N ARG A 101 -11.76 -2.46 8.48
CA ARG A 101 -12.19 -1.94 9.78
C ARG A 101 -13.69 -1.66 9.80
N ILE A 102 -14.22 -1.02 8.76
CA ILE A 102 -15.65 -0.68 8.66
C ILE A 102 -16.50 -1.94 8.50
N LEU A 103 -16.12 -2.84 7.60
CA LEU A 103 -16.89 -4.04 7.26
C LEU A 103 -16.99 -5.02 8.43
N ILE A 104 -16.03 -5.03 9.35
CA ILE A 104 -16.07 -5.90 10.53
C ILE A 104 -16.68 -5.19 11.76
N LEU A 105 -16.37 -3.91 12.00
CA LEU A 105 -16.90 -3.19 13.17
C LEU A 105 -18.41 -2.94 13.09
N ILE A 106 -18.95 -2.59 11.93
CA ILE A 106 -20.38 -2.31 11.78
C ILE A 106 -21.24 -3.55 12.14
N PRO A 107 -21.05 -4.73 11.53
CA PRO A 107 -21.87 -5.89 11.88
C PRO A 107 -21.61 -6.34 13.32
N MET A 108 -20.38 -6.20 13.83
CA MET A 108 -20.07 -6.56 15.22
C MET A 108 -20.82 -5.67 16.21
N THR A 109 -20.84 -4.35 16.01
CA THR A 109 -21.57 -3.42 16.89
C THR A 109 -23.08 -3.68 16.85
N ILE A 110 -23.65 -3.96 15.68
CA ILE A 110 -25.06 -4.35 15.53
C ILE A 110 -25.33 -5.65 16.30
N PHE A 111 -24.51 -6.67 16.10
CA PHE A 111 -24.61 -7.97 16.76
C PHE A 111 -24.55 -7.82 18.29
N VAL A 112 -23.53 -7.12 18.80
CA VAL A 112 -23.36 -6.87 20.25
C VAL A 112 -24.56 -6.13 20.83
N THR A 113 -25.09 -5.13 20.12
CA THR A 113 -26.25 -4.35 20.57
C THR A 113 -27.51 -5.23 20.66
N VAL A 114 -27.78 -6.02 19.63
CA VAL A 114 -28.92 -6.95 19.61
C VAL A 114 -28.80 -7.97 20.74
N PHE A 115 -27.62 -8.58 20.92
CA PHE A 115 -27.38 -9.54 22.00
C PHE A 115 -27.53 -8.90 23.38
N ARG A 116 -27.08 -7.66 23.59
CA ARG A 116 -27.29 -6.96 24.86
C ARG A 116 -28.77 -6.75 25.17
N ILE A 117 -29.59 -6.38 24.18
CA ILE A 117 -31.05 -6.24 24.36
C ILE A 117 -31.66 -7.59 24.73
N VAL A 118 -31.34 -8.66 24.00
CA VAL A 118 -31.84 -10.01 24.28
C VAL A 118 -31.40 -10.53 25.65
N CYS A 119 -30.18 -10.23 26.09
CA CYS A 119 -29.69 -10.62 27.42
C CYS A 119 -30.30 -9.79 28.57
N PHE A 120 -30.92 -8.64 28.27
CA PHE A 120 -31.54 -7.73 29.23
C PHE A 120 -33.03 -8.05 29.46
N VAL A 121 -33.74 -8.42 28.40
CA VAL A 121 -35.12 -8.96 28.45
C VAL A 121 -35.11 -10.35 29.10
#